data_AF-A0A0F8VUG2-F1
#
_entry.id   AF-A0A0F8VUG2-F1
#
_cell.length_a   1.000
_cell.length_b   1.000
_cell.length_c   1.000
_cell.angle_alpha   90.00
_cell.angle_beta   90.00
_cell.angle_gamma   90.00
#
_symmetry.space_group_name_H-M   'P 1'
#
loop_
_entity.id
_entity.type
_entity.pdbx_description
1 polymer ?
#
loop_
_entity_poly.entity_id
_entity_poly.type
_entity_poly.pdbx_seq_one_letter_code
_entity_poly.pdbx_strand_id
1 'polypeptide(L)'
;MNCWDNNVRYCEGCEQPYHYESIRGSYCGCCAENNGSNRRDNYNYNSPFIFYKTVREQRHNGNLLYFGIELEAGSDETSNFYSLISEYSPRIVMLTDDCSIYDNGIPYGVELVSHPATFNWLNENRNIWSGILRTFRRNGVQSFTTGTCGIHIHLSKNCFTHSHLYNFLKIIYENPKFTQLISQRGKMGNRWCSLENEAKQEQIAKKADDKRS
;
A
#
# COMPACT_ATOMS: atom_id res chain seq x y z
N MET A 1 6.79 5.12 -20.81
CA MET A 1 7.50 6.15 -20.03
C MET A 1 6.55 6.64 -18.97
N ASN A 2 6.91 6.43 -17.72
CA ASN A 2 5.98 6.34 -16.61
C ASN A 2 5.73 7.71 -16.00
N CYS A 3 4.49 7.96 -15.61
CA CYS A 3 4.04 9.15 -14.87
C CYS A 3 4.77 9.36 -13.51
N TRP A 4 5.57 8.37 -13.08
CA TRP A 4 6.30 8.37 -11.82
C TRP A 4 7.72 8.95 -11.95
N ASP A 5 8.45 8.67 -13.04
CA ASP A 5 9.90 8.90 -13.09
C ASP A 5 10.31 10.38 -13.21
N ASN A 6 9.39 11.26 -13.65
CA ASN A 6 9.73 12.67 -13.94
C ASN A 6 9.46 13.64 -12.78
N ASN A 7 8.86 13.19 -11.68
CA ASN A 7 8.33 14.06 -10.62
C ASN A 7 8.75 13.61 -9.21
N VAL A 8 9.86 12.88 -9.09
CA VAL A 8 10.38 12.38 -7.81
C VAL A 8 11.54 13.25 -7.32
N ARG A 9 11.52 13.60 -6.04
CA ARG A 9 12.62 14.25 -5.32
C ARG A 9 13.01 13.39 -4.12
N TYR A 10 14.29 13.35 -3.81
CA TYR A 10 14.81 12.64 -2.65
C TYR A 10 14.83 13.55 -1.44
N CYS A 11 14.38 13.05 -0.30
CA CYS A 11 14.48 13.78 0.96
C CYS A 11 15.93 13.78 1.47
N GLU A 12 16.48 14.95 1.83
CA GLU A 12 17.84 15.06 2.40
C GLU A 12 17.99 14.44 3.80
N GLY A 13 16.89 14.18 4.52
CA GLY A 13 16.91 13.61 5.86
C GLY A 13 16.88 12.08 5.90
N CYS A 14 16.03 11.46 5.06
CA CYS A 14 15.84 10.00 5.03
C CYS A 14 16.27 9.32 3.72
N GLU A 15 16.71 10.10 2.72
CA GLU A 15 17.16 9.63 1.40
C GLU A 15 16.11 8.84 0.60
N GLN A 16 14.83 8.88 1.01
CA GLN A 16 13.75 8.20 0.30
C GLN A 16 13.17 9.05 -0.85
N PRO A 17 12.73 8.40 -1.95
CA PRO A 17 12.08 9.07 -3.07
C PRO A 17 10.63 9.43 -2.72
N TYR A 18 10.26 10.70 -2.92
CA TYR A 18 8.89 11.18 -2.78
C TYR A 18 8.45 11.93 -4.02
N HIS A 19 7.14 11.97 -4.29
CA HIS A 19 6.61 12.88 -5.28
C HIS A 19 6.94 14.33 -4.88
N TYR A 20 7.28 15.19 -5.85
CA TYR A 20 7.78 16.56 -5.57
C TYR A 20 6.81 17.40 -4.72
N GLU A 21 5.50 17.16 -4.83
CA GLU A 21 4.46 17.82 -4.01
C GLU A 21 4.45 17.36 -2.54
N SER A 22 5.05 16.21 -2.24
CA SER A 22 5.17 15.64 -0.90
C SER A 22 6.48 16.07 -0.21
N ILE A 23 7.35 16.80 -0.91
CA ILE A 23 8.59 17.38 -0.38
C ILE A 23 8.34 18.84 0.02
N ARG A 24 8.66 19.18 1.27
CA ARG A 24 8.67 20.55 1.81
C ARG A 24 10.12 21.07 1.83
N GLY A 25 10.50 21.85 0.81
CA GLY A 25 11.88 22.30 0.63
C GLY A 25 12.79 21.18 0.13
N SER A 26 13.76 20.75 0.96
CA SER A 26 14.63 19.59 0.70
C SER A 26 14.23 18.33 1.49
N TYR A 27 13.21 18.41 2.33
CA TYR A 27 12.85 17.35 3.26
C TYR A 27 11.42 16.84 3.00
N CYS A 28 11.16 15.56 3.26
CA CYS A 28 9.79 15.04 3.30
C CYS A 28 9.04 15.62 4.51
N GLY A 29 7.71 15.45 4.56
CA GLY A 29 6.89 15.88 5.71
C GLY A 29 7.49 15.45 7.05
N CYS A 30 7.91 14.19 7.20
CA CYS A 30 8.50 13.71 8.46
C CYS A 30 9.86 14.35 8.81
N CYS A 31 10.74 14.60 7.83
CA CYS A 31 12.06 15.15 8.12
C CYS A 31 12.03 16.68 8.28
N ALA A 32 11.08 17.36 7.63
CA ALA A 32 10.91 18.80 7.74
C ALA A 32 10.49 19.22 9.16
N GLU A 33 9.63 18.43 9.81
CA GLU A 33 9.12 18.72 11.16
C GLU A 33 10.08 18.29 12.28
N ASN A 34 11.07 17.45 11.95
CA ASN A 34 12.11 17.00 12.87
C ASN A 34 13.43 17.78 12.73
N ASN A 35 13.41 19.02 12.21
CA ASN A 35 14.60 19.86 11.98
C ASN A 35 15.70 19.18 11.14
N GLY A 36 15.32 18.39 10.14
CA GLY A 36 16.27 17.62 9.31
C GLY A 36 16.83 16.38 10.02
N SER A 37 16.43 16.10 11.27
CA SER A 37 16.71 14.81 11.88
C SER A 37 15.79 13.76 11.28
N ASN A 38 16.41 12.64 10.95
CA ASN A 38 15.74 11.50 10.35
C ASN A 38 14.80 10.94 11.42
N ARG A 39 13.48 10.87 11.16
CA ARG A 39 12.54 10.07 11.95
C ARG A 39 12.86 8.60 11.68
N ARG A 40 14.06 8.21 12.10
CA ARG A 40 14.76 6.99 11.73
C ARG A 40 14.34 5.84 12.64
N ASP A 41 13.07 5.82 13.04
CA ASP A 41 12.41 4.58 13.36
C ASP A 41 12.16 3.88 12.01
N ASN A 42 13.26 3.49 11.36
CA ASN A 42 13.31 2.72 10.13
C ASN A 42 12.68 1.38 10.44
N TYR A 43 11.36 1.33 10.41
CA TYR A 43 10.63 0.09 10.51
C TYR A 43 11.01 -0.77 9.28
N ASN A 44 11.91 -1.71 9.51
CA ASN A 44 12.24 -2.91 8.73
C ASN A 44 12.15 -2.90 7.18
N TYR A 45 12.47 -1.80 6.49
CA TYR A 45 12.45 -1.80 5.02
C TYR A 45 13.53 -2.67 4.34
N ASN A 46 14.48 -3.23 5.10
CA ASN A 46 15.61 -3.99 4.54
C ASN A 46 15.46 -5.52 4.60
N SER A 47 14.32 -6.05 5.04
CA SER A 47 14.08 -7.50 5.01
C SER A 47 13.50 -7.92 3.66
N PRO A 48 14.05 -8.94 2.97
CA PRO A 48 13.39 -9.49 1.78
C PRO A 48 12.01 -10.06 2.15
N PHE A 49 11.06 -9.94 1.22
CA PHE A 49 9.74 -10.52 1.38
C PHE A 49 9.78 -12.04 1.41
N ILE A 50 9.08 -12.64 2.38
CA ILE A 50 8.86 -14.08 2.51
C ILE A 50 7.51 -14.42 1.89
N PHE A 51 7.48 -15.34 0.93
CA PHE A 51 6.24 -15.72 0.25
C PHE A 51 5.59 -16.92 0.93
N TYR A 52 4.48 -16.68 1.62
CA TYR A 52 3.75 -17.69 2.38
C TYR A 52 2.73 -18.45 1.52
N LYS A 53 2.70 -19.77 1.65
CA LYS A 53 1.75 -20.67 0.98
C LYS A 53 1.51 -21.92 1.82
N THR A 54 0.36 -22.56 1.63
CA THR A 54 0.04 -23.80 2.36
C THR A 54 0.95 -24.96 1.93
N VAL A 55 1.06 -26.00 2.76
CA VAL A 55 1.83 -27.21 2.43
C VAL A 55 1.31 -27.88 1.13
N ARG A 56 0.00 -27.79 0.88
CA ARG A 56 -0.60 -28.30 -0.37
C ARG A 56 -0.13 -27.51 -1.59
N GLU A 57 -0.11 -26.18 -1.48
CA GLU A 57 0.33 -25.29 -2.56
C GLU A 57 1.85 -25.32 -2.80
N GLN A 58 2.66 -25.75 -1.82
CA GLN A 58 4.09 -25.98 -2.04
C GLN A 58 4.36 -27.05 -3.10
N ARG A 59 3.46 -28.02 -3.26
CA ARG A 59 3.56 -29.10 -4.26
C ARG A 59 3.04 -28.69 -5.64
N HIS A 60 2.55 -27.46 -5.79
CA HIS A 60 2.01 -26.95 -7.03
C HIS A 60 3.12 -26.32 -7.88
N ASN A 61 3.21 -26.72 -9.16
CA ASN A 61 4.21 -26.21 -10.11
C ASN A 61 3.77 -24.96 -10.89
N GLY A 62 2.54 -24.50 -10.73
CA GLY A 62 2.03 -23.29 -11.40
C GLY A 62 2.21 -22.01 -10.58
N ASN A 63 2.08 -20.86 -11.27
CA ASN A 63 2.14 -19.54 -10.64
C ASN A 63 0.95 -19.31 -9.71
N LEU A 64 1.22 -19.25 -8.40
CA LEU A 64 0.23 -18.93 -7.39
C LEU A 64 -0.04 -17.42 -7.33
N LEU A 65 -1.27 -17.05 -7.01
CA LEU A 65 -1.63 -15.68 -6.66
C LEU A 65 -1.28 -15.41 -5.20
N TYR A 66 -0.43 -14.41 -4.98
CA TYR A 66 -0.10 -13.89 -3.66
C TYR A 66 -0.76 -12.54 -3.42
N PHE A 67 -1.13 -12.33 -2.17
CA PHE A 67 -1.74 -11.13 -1.62
C PHE A 67 -0.77 -10.54 -0.59
N GLY A 68 -0.39 -9.28 -0.77
CA GLY A 68 0.17 -8.43 0.29
C GLY A 68 -0.94 -7.55 0.84
N ILE A 69 -0.99 -7.39 2.16
CA ILE A 69 -1.96 -6.53 2.83
C ILE A 69 -1.18 -5.41 3.50
N GLU A 70 -1.60 -4.18 3.25
CA GLU A 70 -1.10 -2.99 3.92
C GLU A 70 -2.27 -2.29 4.61
N LEU A 71 -2.11 -2.04 5.90
CA LEU A 71 -3.11 -1.43 6.75
C LEU A 71 -2.54 -0.14 7.34
N GLU A 72 -3.07 0.99 6.90
CA GLU A 72 -2.74 2.30 7.46
C GLU A 72 -3.45 2.46 8.81
N ALA A 73 -2.70 2.81 9.85
CA ALA A 73 -3.22 2.89 11.22
C ALA A 73 -2.61 4.09 11.97
N GLY A 74 -3.46 4.88 12.61
CA GLY A 74 -3.09 6.05 13.42
C GLY A 74 -3.52 5.91 14.87
N SER A 75 -2.88 6.66 15.76
CA SER A 75 -3.26 6.78 17.17
C SER A 75 -2.89 8.16 17.70
N ASP A 76 -3.82 8.78 18.42
CA ASP A 76 -3.60 10.09 19.08
C ASP A 76 -2.73 9.96 20.34
N GLU A 77 -2.58 8.74 20.84
CA GLU A 77 -1.69 8.42 21.96
C GLU A 77 -0.26 8.18 21.46
N THR A 78 0.74 8.34 22.33
CA THR A 78 2.16 8.01 22.06
C THR A 78 2.38 6.49 21.98
N SER A 79 1.50 5.80 21.24
CA SER A 79 1.49 4.37 21.03
C SER A 79 2.74 3.94 20.28
N ASN A 80 3.60 3.18 20.94
CA ASN A 80 4.71 2.52 20.27
C ASN A 80 4.17 1.36 19.43
N PHE A 81 3.84 1.63 18.16
CA PHE A 81 3.30 0.63 17.24
C PHE A 81 4.15 -0.65 17.17
N TYR A 82 5.48 -0.53 17.24
CA TYR A 82 6.38 -1.69 17.23
C TYR A 82 6.07 -2.66 18.37
N SER A 83 5.87 -2.13 19.57
CA SER A 83 5.59 -2.94 20.75
C SER A 83 4.29 -3.74 20.58
N LEU A 84 3.29 -3.14 19.93
CA LEU A 84 1.97 -3.74 19.68
C LEU A 84 1.99 -4.92 18.70
N ILE A 85 2.98 -4.95 17.80
CA ILE A 85 3.10 -5.97 16.73
C ILE A 85 4.37 -6.82 16.84
N SER A 86 5.14 -6.64 17.92
CA SER A 86 6.43 -7.32 18.14
C SER A 86 6.34 -8.85 18.09
N GLU A 87 5.19 -9.43 18.47
CA GLU A 87 4.94 -10.88 18.34
C GLU A 87 4.92 -11.36 16.88
N TYR A 88 4.50 -10.49 15.96
CA TYR A 88 4.27 -10.81 14.55
C TYR A 88 5.37 -10.29 13.61
N SER A 89 6.11 -9.27 14.04
CA SER A 89 7.17 -8.64 13.25
C SER A 89 8.56 -9.19 13.54
N PRO A 90 9.44 -9.32 12.54
CA PRO A 90 9.22 -9.08 11.10
C PRO A 90 8.67 -10.31 10.37
N ARG A 91 8.22 -11.35 11.10
CA ARG A 91 7.93 -12.67 10.52
C ARG A 91 6.74 -12.64 9.56
N ILE A 92 5.65 -11.98 9.93
CA ILE A 92 4.40 -11.96 9.16
C ILE A 92 4.07 -10.56 8.64
N VAL A 93 4.34 -9.56 9.46
CA VAL A 93 4.09 -8.15 9.15
C VAL A 93 5.32 -7.31 9.51
N MET A 94 5.44 -6.17 8.87
CA MET A 94 6.45 -5.15 9.11
C MET A 94 5.72 -3.83 9.25
N LEU A 95 6.30 -2.91 10.00
CA LEU A 95 5.83 -1.53 10.00
C LEU A 95 6.58 -0.78 8.89
N THR A 96 5.92 0.20 8.28
CA THR A 96 6.49 1.21 7.41
C THR A 96 5.87 2.56 7.77
N ASP A 97 6.53 3.66 7.42
CA ASP A 97 6.00 5.01 7.59
C ASP A 97 6.48 5.83 6.39
N ASP A 98 5.54 6.21 5.52
CA ASP A 98 5.80 7.11 4.39
C ASP A 98 5.32 8.55 4.68
N CYS A 99 4.89 8.83 5.91
CA CYS A 99 4.35 10.11 6.37
C CYS A 99 3.01 10.50 5.73
N SER A 100 2.30 9.59 5.06
CA SER A 100 0.99 9.85 4.47
C SER A 100 -0.13 9.96 5.51
N ILE A 101 0.09 9.41 6.71
CA ILE A 101 -0.87 9.40 7.80
C ILE A 101 -0.57 10.53 8.79
N TYR A 102 -1.26 11.66 8.60
CA TYR A 102 -1.10 12.88 9.42
C TYR A 102 -2.44 13.43 9.91
N ASP A 103 -2.43 14.09 11.06
CA ASP A 103 -3.55 14.88 11.57
C ASP A 103 -3.04 16.28 11.94
N ASN A 104 -3.75 17.31 11.48
CA ASN A 104 -3.34 18.72 11.61
C ASN A 104 -1.89 19.01 11.17
N GLY A 105 -1.40 18.26 10.19
CA GLY A 105 -0.04 18.38 9.67
C GLY A 105 1.01 17.54 10.39
N ILE A 106 0.67 16.88 11.51
CA ILE A 106 1.59 16.10 12.33
C ILE A 106 1.45 14.61 11.99
N PRO A 107 2.55 13.88 11.68
CA PRO A 107 2.53 12.43 11.48
C PRO A 107 2.16 11.68 12.77
N TYR A 108 1.07 10.90 12.73
CA TYR A 108 0.52 10.18 13.91
C TYR A 108 0.18 8.71 13.62
N GLY A 109 0.57 8.18 12.46
CA GLY A 109 0.31 6.79 12.08
C GLY A 109 1.48 6.08 11.44
N VAL A 110 1.23 4.81 11.13
CA VAL A 110 2.14 3.86 10.48
C VAL A 110 1.35 2.99 9.51
N GLU A 111 2.05 2.37 8.58
CA GLU A 111 1.55 1.33 7.71
C GLU A 111 1.99 -0.03 8.23
N LEU A 112 1.06 -0.96 8.39
CA LEU A 112 1.37 -2.35 8.70
C LEU A 112 1.35 -3.17 7.40
N VAL A 113 2.52 -3.52 6.91
CA VAL A 113 2.73 -4.22 5.63
C VAL A 113 2.96 -5.71 5.88
N SER A 114 2.18 -6.56 5.23
CA SER A 114 2.33 -8.01 5.32
C SER A 114 3.35 -8.54 4.34
N HIS A 115 3.99 -9.64 4.73
CA HIS A 115 4.62 -10.53 3.76
C HIS A 115 3.56 -11.09 2.78
N PRO A 116 3.89 -11.30 1.49
CA PRO A 116 2.96 -11.85 0.52
C PRO A 116 2.53 -13.28 0.88
N ALA A 117 1.23 -13.57 0.78
CA ALA A 117 0.68 -14.88 1.10
C ALA A 117 -0.40 -15.33 0.12
N THR A 118 -0.55 -16.63 -0.11
CA THR A 118 -1.71 -17.16 -0.85
C THR A 118 -2.99 -16.97 -0.05
N PHE A 119 -4.14 -16.91 -0.75
CA PHE A 119 -5.44 -16.80 -0.09
C PHE A 119 -5.70 -17.94 0.91
N ASN A 120 -5.33 -19.18 0.53
CA ASN A 120 -5.49 -20.34 1.41
C ASN A 120 -4.66 -20.19 2.68
N TRP A 121 -3.41 -19.74 2.56
CA TRP A 121 -2.56 -19.50 3.73
C TRP A 121 -3.15 -18.40 4.62
N LEU A 122 -3.63 -17.29 4.03
CA LEU A 122 -4.29 -16.21 4.78
C LEU A 122 -5.52 -16.71 5.53
N ASN A 123 -6.33 -17.55 4.91
CA ASN A 123 -7.54 -18.09 5.52
C ASN A 123 -7.25 -19.07 6.68
N GLU A 124 -6.24 -19.92 6.51
CA GLU A 124 -5.74 -20.82 7.56
C GLU A 124 -5.15 -20.04 8.75
N ASN A 125 -4.51 -18.90 8.49
CA ASN A 125 -3.82 -18.07 9.48
C ASN A 125 -4.59 -16.78 9.84
N ARG A 126 -5.90 -16.72 9.58
CA ARG A 126 -6.75 -15.52 9.81
C ARG A 126 -6.75 -15.02 11.26
N ASN A 127 -6.43 -15.91 12.20
CA ASN A 127 -6.30 -15.59 13.62
C ASN A 127 -5.15 -14.61 13.91
N ILE A 128 -4.10 -14.58 13.08
CA ILE A 128 -3.00 -13.62 13.21
C ILE A 128 -3.53 -12.19 13.03
N TRP A 129 -4.21 -11.92 11.91
CA TRP A 129 -4.86 -10.63 11.66
C TRP A 129 -5.90 -10.29 12.73
N SER A 130 -6.68 -11.29 13.16
CA SER A 130 -7.65 -11.09 14.25
C SER A 130 -6.98 -10.71 15.59
N GLY A 131 -5.76 -11.19 15.84
CA GLY A 131 -4.94 -10.84 17.00
C GLY A 131 -4.43 -9.41 16.89
N ILE A 132 -3.77 -9.08 15.77
CA ILE A 132 -3.27 -7.73 15.46
C ILE A 132 -4.38 -6.68 15.62
N LEU A 133 -5.51 -6.86 14.93
CA LEU A 133 -6.62 -5.91 14.95
C LEU A 133 -7.23 -5.75 16.35
N ARG A 134 -7.23 -6.83 17.16
CA ARG A 134 -7.68 -6.78 18.55
C ARG A 134 -6.71 -6.01 19.43
N THR A 135 -5.41 -6.19 19.25
CA THR A 135 -4.37 -5.43 19.94
C THR A 135 -4.47 -3.95 19.58
N PHE A 136 -4.59 -3.62 18.30
CA PHE A 136 -4.79 -2.25 17.84
C PHE A 136 -6.01 -1.60 18.48
N ARG A 137 -7.17 -2.25 18.40
CA ARG A 137 -8.42 -1.73 18.99
C ARG A 137 -8.33 -1.53 20.51
N ARG A 138 -7.61 -2.40 21.23
CA ARG A 138 -7.43 -2.28 22.69
C ARG A 138 -6.52 -1.11 23.09
N ASN A 139 -5.63 -0.69 22.21
CA ASN A 139 -4.68 0.40 22.44
C ASN A 139 -5.08 1.67 21.68
N GLY A 140 -6.39 1.84 21.38
CA GLY A 140 -6.88 3.06 20.74
C GLY A 140 -6.39 3.33 19.31
N VAL A 141 -5.77 2.34 18.65
CA VAL A 141 -5.30 2.47 17.27
C VAL A 141 -6.48 2.34 16.30
N GLN A 142 -6.57 3.26 15.35
CA GLN A 142 -7.66 3.38 14.39
C GLN A 142 -7.15 3.40 12.95
N SER A 143 -7.92 2.82 12.02
CA SER A 143 -7.54 2.70 10.59
C SER A 143 -8.63 3.20 9.62
N PHE A 144 -9.88 3.36 10.07
CA PHE A 144 -11.00 3.68 9.17
C PHE A 144 -11.63 5.06 9.44
N THR A 145 -11.47 5.60 10.63
CA THR A 145 -12.23 6.75 11.14
C THR A 145 -11.53 8.10 11.00
N THR A 146 -10.29 8.11 10.52
CA THR A 146 -9.44 9.31 10.53
C THR A 146 -9.39 10.05 9.19
N GLY A 147 -10.08 9.57 8.16
CA GLY A 147 -10.14 10.20 6.83
C GLY A 147 -8.84 10.14 6.01
N THR A 148 -7.71 9.78 6.63
CA THR A 148 -6.38 9.65 6.00
C THR A 148 -5.90 8.21 5.90
N CYS A 149 -6.54 7.27 6.58
CA CYS A 149 -6.14 5.86 6.59
C CYS A 149 -6.99 4.99 5.63
N GLY A 150 -6.37 4.01 4.99
CA GLY A 150 -6.97 3.03 4.11
C GLY A 150 -6.42 1.60 4.26
N ILE A 151 -6.94 0.70 3.42
CA ILE A 151 -6.45 -0.67 3.28
C ILE A 151 -6.03 -0.90 1.83
N HIS A 152 -4.80 -1.35 1.64
CA HIS A 152 -4.27 -1.70 0.32
C HIS A 152 -4.06 -3.22 0.22
N ILE A 153 -4.44 -3.77 -0.94
CA ILE A 153 -4.25 -5.18 -1.26
C ILE A 153 -3.39 -5.26 -2.53
N HIS A 154 -2.20 -5.80 -2.37
CA HIS A 154 -1.23 -6.00 -3.44
C HIS A 154 -1.39 -7.40 -4.01
N LEU A 155 -1.56 -7.51 -5.32
CA LEU A 155 -1.69 -8.80 -6.00
C LEU A 155 -0.43 -9.09 -6.83
N SER A 156 0.11 -10.30 -6.70
CA SER A 156 1.23 -10.72 -7.55
C SER A 156 0.81 -10.76 -9.02
N LYS A 157 1.60 -10.14 -9.91
CA LYS A 157 1.26 -10.05 -11.35
C LYS A 157 1.40 -11.38 -12.10
N ASN A 158 2.28 -12.27 -11.62
CA ASN A 158 2.72 -13.46 -12.36
C ASN A 158 1.62 -14.52 -12.60
N CYS A 159 0.52 -14.46 -11.85
CA CYS A 159 -0.64 -15.34 -12.06
C CYS A 159 -1.65 -14.79 -13.07
N PHE A 160 -1.49 -13.55 -13.53
CA PHE A 160 -2.43 -12.92 -14.46
C PHE A 160 -1.91 -12.96 -15.90
N THR A 161 -2.80 -13.30 -16.82
CA THR A 161 -2.54 -13.16 -18.25
C THR A 161 -2.72 -11.70 -18.68
N HIS A 162 -2.25 -11.37 -19.88
CA HIS A 162 -2.52 -10.05 -20.47
C HIS A 162 -4.01 -9.75 -20.59
N SER A 163 -4.84 -10.76 -20.88
CA SER A 163 -6.30 -10.62 -20.94
C SER A 163 -6.90 -10.30 -19.57
N HIS A 164 -6.41 -10.93 -18.49
CA HIS A 164 -6.84 -10.58 -17.13
C HIS A 164 -6.51 -9.12 -16.79
N LEU A 165 -5.28 -8.68 -17.07
CA LEU A 165 -4.86 -7.30 -16.82
C LEU A 165 -5.67 -6.30 -17.64
N TYR A 166 -5.95 -6.62 -18.90
CA TYR A 166 -6.83 -5.82 -19.76
C TYR A 166 -8.24 -5.71 -19.17
N ASN A 167 -8.83 -6.82 -18.72
CA ASN A 167 -10.16 -6.82 -18.12
C ASN A 167 -10.20 -6.00 -16.82
N PHE A 168 -9.14 -6.02 -16.00
CA PHE A 168 -9.05 -5.14 -14.82
C PHE A 168 -9.08 -3.67 -15.20
N LEU A 169 -8.29 -3.28 -16.20
CA LEU A 169 -8.28 -1.90 -16.71
C LEU A 169 -9.66 -1.53 -17.27
N LYS A 170 -10.29 -2.42 -18.02
CA LYS A 170 -11.64 -2.22 -18.57
C LYS A 170 -12.67 -1.98 -17.48
N ILE A 171 -12.68 -2.79 -16.42
CA ILE A 171 -13.57 -2.59 -15.27
C ILE A 171 -13.34 -1.20 -14.66
N ILE A 172 -12.08 -0.81 -14.43
CA ILE A 172 -11.73 0.46 -13.78
C ILE A 172 -12.16 1.66 -14.62
N TYR A 173 -11.85 1.67 -15.91
CA TYR A 173 -12.04 2.84 -16.77
C TYR A 173 -13.42 2.92 -17.43
N GLU A 174 -14.07 1.80 -17.72
CA GLU A 174 -15.43 1.82 -18.28
C GLU A 174 -16.52 1.95 -17.21
N ASN A 175 -16.17 1.75 -15.93
CA ASN A 175 -17.12 1.88 -14.82
C ASN A 175 -16.64 2.95 -13.82
N PRO A 176 -16.42 4.21 -14.23
CA PRO A 176 -15.79 5.23 -13.38
C PRO A 176 -16.59 5.51 -12.09
N LYS A 177 -17.93 5.45 -12.15
CA LYS A 177 -18.79 5.60 -10.96
C LYS A 177 -18.61 4.45 -9.97
N PHE A 178 -18.52 3.21 -10.47
CA PHE A 178 -18.27 2.04 -9.65
C PHE A 178 -16.88 2.11 -9.02
N THR A 179 -15.86 2.43 -9.82
CA THR A 179 -14.48 2.61 -9.36
C THR A 179 -14.39 3.68 -8.27
N GLN A 180 -15.04 4.83 -8.47
CA GLN A 180 -15.08 5.90 -7.47
C GLN A 180 -15.73 5.42 -6.17
N LEU A 181 -16.87 4.73 -6.28
CA LEU A 181 -17.58 4.18 -5.13
C LEU A 181 -16.71 3.23 -4.30
N ILE A 182 -16.09 2.25 -4.95
CA ILE A 182 -15.29 1.23 -4.25
C ILE A 182 -13.94 1.76 -3.77
N SER A 183 -13.41 2.81 -4.42
CA SER A 183 -12.15 3.42 -4.01
C SER A 183 -12.25 4.09 -2.64
N GLN A 184 -13.47 4.48 -2.23
CA GLN A 184 -13.74 5.30 -1.05
C GLN A 184 -12.90 6.59 -0.99
N ARG A 185 -12.31 7.00 -2.12
CA ARG A 185 -11.63 8.28 -2.31
C ARG A 185 -12.69 9.24 -2.85
N GLY A 186 -12.99 10.31 -2.12
CA GLY A 186 -14.01 11.30 -2.50
C GLY A 186 -13.69 12.04 -3.81
N LYS A 187 -14.21 13.26 -4.00
CA LYS A 187 -13.95 14.08 -5.21
C LYS A 187 -12.46 14.39 -5.48
N MET A 188 -11.54 14.03 -4.57
CA MET A 188 -10.08 14.10 -4.75
C MET A 188 -9.49 13.03 -5.69
N GLY A 189 -10.31 12.16 -6.30
CA GLY A 189 -9.88 11.05 -7.15
C GLY A 189 -8.88 11.39 -8.26
N ASN A 190 -8.84 12.64 -8.73
CA ASN A 190 -7.98 13.03 -9.85
C ASN A 190 -6.49 13.25 -9.50
N ARG A 191 -6.09 13.29 -8.22
CA ARG A 191 -4.68 13.53 -7.85
C ARG A 191 -3.77 12.32 -8.09
N TRP A 192 -4.26 11.12 -7.80
CA TRP A 192 -3.48 9.88 -7.84
C TRP A 192 -3.90 8.93 -8.95
N CYS A 193 -5.18 8.95 -9.35
CA CYS A 193 -5.70 8.13 -10.44
C CYS A 193 -6.82 8.86 -11.20
N SER A 194 -6.44 9.57 -12.27
CA SER A 194 -7.43 10.18 -13.17
C SER A 194 -8.18 9.11 -13.96
N LEU A 195 -9.51 9.09 -13.79
CA LEU A 195 -10.44 8.25 -14.53
C LEU A 195 -10.96 8.92 -15.83
N GLU A 196 -10.65 10.21 -16.00
CA GLU A 196 -11.16 11.08 -17.08
C GLU A 196 -10.23 11.20 -18.29
N ASN A 197 -9.08 10.50 -18.28
CA ASN A 197 -8.07 10.65 -19.33
C ASN A 197 -8.38 9.80 -20.58
N GLU A 198 -9.06 10.38 -21.57
CA GLU A 198 -9.36 9.77 -22.88
C GLU A 198 -8.11 9.21 -23.60
N ALA A 199 -6.97 9.90 -23.49
CA ALA A 199 -5.70 9.45 -24.07
C ALA A 199 -5.16 8.13 -23.44
N LYS A 200 -5.53 7.82 -22.18
CA LYS A 200 -5.20 6.52 -21.55
C LYS A 200 -6.13 5.42 -22.02
N GLN A 201 -7.40 5.74 -22.28
CA GLN A 201 -8.36 4.78 -22.85
C GLN A 201 -7.92 4.35 -24.26
N GLU A 202 -7.42 5.27 -25.09
CA GLU A 202 -6.84 4.94 -26.40
C GLU A 202 -5.55 4.10 -26.32
N GLN A 203 -4.69 4.34 -25.33
CA GLN A 203 -3.49 3.50 -25.13
C GLN A 203 -3.82 2.09 -24.63
N ILE A 204 -4.88 1.95 -23.83
CA ILE A 204 -5.42 0.65 -23.40
C ILE A 204 -6.00 -0.10 -24.60
N ALA A 205 -6.72 0.60 -25.49
CA ALA A 205 -7.23 0.06 -26.75
C ALA A 205 -6.10 -0.38 -27.70
N LYS A 206 -5.07 0.47 -27.92
CA LYS A 206 -3.92 0.13 -28.79
C LYS A 206 -3.14 -1.09 -28.31
N LYS A 207 -2.89 -1.21 -26.99
CA LYS A 207 -2.21 -2.40 -26.42
C LYS A 207 -3.06 -3.67 -26.48
N ALA A 208 -4.36 -3.54 -26.65
CA ALA A 208 -5.28 -4.66 -26.82
C ALA A 208 -5.40 -5.10 -28.29
N ASP A 209 -5.36 -4.15 -29.23
CA ASP A 209 -5.42 -4.42 -30.67
C ASP A 209 -4.11 -5.00 -31.24
N ASP A 210 -2.94 -4.62 -30.71
CA ASP A 210 -1.63 -5.17 -31.09
C ASP A 210 -1.48 -6.70 -30.79
N LYS A 211 -2.51 -7.36 -30.26
CA LYS A 211 -2.50 -8.79 -29.90
C LYS A 211 -3.63 -9.60 -30.53
N ARG A 212 -4.33 -9.04 -31.52
CA ARG A 212 -5.31 -9.76 -32.35
C ARG A 212 -4.74 -10.28 -33.67
N SER A 213 -3.44 -10.09 -33.95
CA SER A 213 -2.72 -10.63 -35.11
C SER A 213 -1.81 -11.80 -34.75
#